data_AF-A0A379WR82-F1
#
_entry.id   AF-A0A379WR82-F1
#
_cell.length_a   1.000
_cell.length_b   1.000
_cell.length_c   1.000
_cell.angle_alpha   90.00
_cell.angle_beta   90.00
_cell.angle_gamma   90.00
#
_symmetry.space_group_name_H-M   'P 1'
#
loop_
_entity.id
_entity.type
_entity.pdbx_description
1 polymer ?
#
loop_
_entity_poly.entity_id
_entity_poly.type
_entity_poly.pdbx_seq_one_letter_code
_entity_poly.pdbx_strand_id
1 'polypeptide(L)'
;MASRNLDSFMLPPPVLNALFCEQMRQADIAVIEGVMGLYDGYGVDPNYCSTAAMAKQLGCPVILLVDGKAVSTSLAATVMGFQHFDPTLNLAGVIVNRVTSDATNQLLKKCH
;
A
#
# COMPACT_ATOMS: atom_id res chain seq x y z
N MET A 1 9.80 15.79 -13.55
CA MET A 1 9.01 15.85 -12.29
C MET A 1 9.93 15.58 -11.13
N ALA A 2 9.88 16.40 -10.09
CA ALA A 2 10.64 16.16 -8.87
C ALA A 2 9.88 15.17 -7.99
N SER A 3 10.57 14.17 -7.45
CA SER A 3 10.02 13.35 -6.36
C SER A 3 9.91 14.21 -5.09
N ARG A 4 8.85 13.99 -4.31
CA ARG A 4 8.62 14.69 -3.04
C ARG A 4 8.30 13.68 -1.96
N ASN A 5 8.80 13.94 -0.76
CA ASN A 5 8.52 13.12 0.40
C ASN A 5 7.18 13.53 1.03
N LEU A 6 6.33 12.55 1.33
CA LEU A 6 5.08 12.73 2.07
C LEU A 6 5.33 12.38 3.54
N ASP A 7 5.89 13.34 4.28
CA ASP A 7 6.28 13.15 5.67
C ASP A 7 5.13 13.53 6.63
N SER A 8 4.36 12.54 7.08
CA SER A 8 3.29 12.74 8.08
C SER A 8 3.80 12.99 9.50
N PHE A 9 5.10 12.81 9.75
CA PHE A 9 5.71 13.09 11.04
C PHE A 9 6.05 14.57 11.17
N MET A 10 6.60 15.17 10.11
CA MET A 10 7.00 16.58 10.09
C MET A 10 5.85 17.54 9.78
N LEU A 11 4.83 17.09 9.02
CA LEU A 11 3.74 17.95 8.55
C LEU A 11 2.38 17.49 9.06
N PRO A 12 1.52 18.41 9.54
CA PRO A 12 0.17 18.05 9.94
C PRO A 12 -0.68 17.66 8.70
N PRO A 13 -1.68 16.77 8.86
CA PRO A 13 -2.47 16.24 7.74
C PRO A 13 -3.05 17.28 6.77
N PRO A 14 -3.59 18.44 7.21
CA PRO A 14 -4.13 19.44 6.30
C PRO A 14 -3.08 20.04 5.37
N VAL A 15 -1.85 20.25 5.86
CA VAL A 15 -0.75 20.81 5.08
C VAL A 15 -0.27 19.79 4.06
N LEU A 16 -0.12 18.53 4.48
CA LEU A 16 0.30 17.45 3.60
C LEU A 16 -0.71 17.20 2.47
N ASN A 17 -2.01 17.20 2.80
CA ASN A 17 -3.08 17.07 1.81
C ASN A 17 -3.07 18.23 0.81
N ALA A 18 -2.90 19.46 1.29
CA ALA A 18 -2.79 20.61 0.40
C ALA A 18 -1.60 20.45 -0.55
N LEU A 19 -0.41 20.13 -0.03
CA LEU A 19 0.78 19.92 -0.85
C LEU A 19 0.60 18.82 -1.90
N PHE A 20 -0.02 17.70 -1.52
CA PHE A 20 -0.34 16.63 -2.45
C PHE A 20 -1.29 17.09 -3.56
N CYS A 21 -2.40 17.76 -3.21
CA CYS A 21 -3.36 18.28 -4.20
C CYS A 21 -2.73 19.33 -5.13
N GLU A 22 -1.86 20.20 -4.61
CA GLU A 22 -1.10 21.17 -5.39
C GLU A 22 -0.24 20.49 -6.47
N GLN A 23 0.45 19.39 -6.11
CA GLN A 23 1.26 18.63 -7.07
C GLN A 23 0.40 17.89 -8.10
N MET A 24 -0.75 17.34 -7.68
CA MET A 24 -1.67 16.66 -8.58
C MET A 24 -2.27 17.60 -9.63
N ARG A 25 -2.30 18.92 -9.42
CA ARG A 25 -2.72 19.86 -10.49
C ARG A 25 -1.77 19.88 -11.69
N GLN A 26 -0.56 19.37 -11.53
CA GLN A 26 0.45 19.31 -12.59
C GLN A 26 0.69 17.87 -13.09
N ALA A 27 -0.13 16.90 -12.66
CA ALA A 27 0.07 15.49 -12.93
C ALA A 27 -1.26 14.76 -13.12
N ASP A 28 -1.36 13.92 -14.16
CA ASP A 28 -2.54 13.06 -14.32
C ASP A 28 -2.53 11.86 -13.36
N ILE A 29 -1.33 11.41 -12.96
CA ILE A 29 -1.12 10.23 -12.11
C ILE A 29 0.01 10.52 -11.11
N ALA A 30 -0.19 10.10 -9.85
CA ALA A 30 0.85 10.02 -8.85
C ALA A 30 1.09 8.57 -8.41
N VAL A 31 2.34 8.25 -8.12
CA VAL A 31 2.75 6.99 -7.51
C VAL A 31 3.37 7.32 -6.16
N ILE A 32 2.86 6.69 -5.11
CA ILE A 32 3.35 6.84 -3.75
C ILE A 32 4.04 5.52 -3.37
N GLU A 33 5.32 5.59 -3.06
CA GLU A 33 6.09 4.46 -2.56
C GLU A 33 6.13 4.49 -1.04
N GLY A 34 5.71 3.39 -0.41
CA GLY A 34 5.87 3.20 1.03
C GLY A 34 7.32 2.85 1.37
N VAL A 35 7.84 3.37 2.48
CA VAL A 35 9.25 3.18 2.88
C VAL A 35 9.46 1.88 3.69
N MET A 36 8.39 1.36 4.31
CA MET A 36 8.40 0.17 5.20
C MET A 36 7.25 -0.79 4.81
N GLY A 37 6.87 -1.71 5.69
CA GLY A 37 5.65 -2.51 5.51
C GLY A 37 4.37 -1.66 5.49
N LEU A 38 3.29 -2.26 4.99
CA LEU A 38 2.02 -1.55 4.76
C LEU A 38 1.48 -0.85 6.02
N TYR A 39 1.53 -1.54 7.15
CA TYR A 39 1.08 -1.04 8.46
C TYR A 39 2.26 -0.62 9.35
N ASP A 40 3.49 -0.75 8.88
CA ASP A 40 4.69 -0.47 9.67
C ASP A 40 4.94 1.04 9.64
N GLY A 41 4.34 1.72 10.61
CA GLY A 41 4.52 3.15 10.87
C GLY A 41 5.46 3.44 12.02
N TYR A 42 5.35 4.63 12.61
CA TYR A 42 6.14 5.00 13.77
C TYR A 42 5.48 4.48 15.06
N GLY A 43 6.17 3.57 15.77
CA GLY A 43 5.67 2.97 17.01
C GLY A 43 4.82 1.72 16.76
N VAL A 44 3.86 1.45 17.66
CA VAL A 44 2.98 0.26 17.61
C VAL A 44 1.59 0.55 17.03
N ASP A 45 1.28 1.81 16.74
CA ASP A 45 -0.01 2.20 16.17
C ASP A 45 0.04 2.04 14.64
N PRO A 46 -0.72 1.11 14.05
CA PRO A 46 -0.75 0.89 12.61
C PRO A 46 -1.31 2.08 11.83
N ASN A 47 -1.93 3.06 12.50
CA ASN A 47 -2.45 4.28 11.89
C ASN A 47 -1.50 5.47 12.02
N TYR A 48 -0.36 5.33 12.70
CA TYR A 48 0.56 6.45 12.92
C TYR A 48 1.76 6.37 11.99
N CYS A 49 1.83 7.29 11.01
CA CYS A 49 2.93 7.38 10.03
C CYS A 49 3.18 6.09 9.22
N SER A 50 2.18 5.25 9.02
CA SER A 50 2.26 4.07 8.15
C SER A 50 1.80 4.37 6.72
N THR A 51 2.19 3.51 5.78
CA THR A 51 1.73 3.60 4.38
C THR A 51 0.21 3.47 4.30
N ALA A 52 -0.39 2.58 5.10
CA ALA A 52 -1.84 2.40 5.17
C ALA A 52 -2.55 3.65 5.69
N ALA A 53 -2.01 4.32 6.72
CA ALA A 53 -2.57 5.56 7.24
C ALA A 53 -2.57 6.68 6.19
N MET A 54 -1.44 6.83 5.47
CA MET A 54 -1.31 7.81 4.40
C MET A 54 -2.29 7.53 3.26
N ALA A 55 -2.43 6.27 2.84
CA ALA A 55 -3.36 5.87 1.80
C ALA A 55 -4.82 6.18 2.19
N LYS A 56 -5.21 5.91 3.44
CA LYS A 56 -6.54 6.27 3.96
C LYS A 56 -6.76 7.78 4.02
N GLN A 57 -5.75 8.53 4.47
CA GLN A 57 -5.82 10.00 4.54
C GLN A 57 -6.01 10.64 3.17
N LEU A 58 -5.32 10.13 2.15
CA LEU A 58 -5.37 10.65 0.78
C LEU A 58 -6.47 10.00 -0.07
N GLY A 59 -7.14 8.97 0.44
CA GLY A 59 -8.13 8.18 -0.31
C GLY A 59 -7.51 7.40 -1.48
N CYS A 60 -6.22 7.07 -1.41
CA CYS A 60 -5.50 6.41 -2.50
C CYS A 60 -5.72 4.89 -2.47
N PRO A 61 -5.92 4.25 -3.63
CA PRO A 61 -5.90 2.79 -3.72
C PRO A 61 -4.49 2.26 -3.43
N VAL A 62 -4.41 1.16 -2.69
CA VAL A 62 -3.15 0.48 -2.39
C VAL A 62 -3.00 -0.75 -3.26
N ILE A 63 -1.82 -0.91 -3.84
CA ILE A 63 -1.39 -2.14 -4.52
C ILE A 63 -0.26 -2.76 -3.70
N LEU A 64 -0.45 -3.97 -3.21
CA LEU A 64 0.57 -4.67 -2.42
C LEU A 64 1.52 -5.43 -3.34
N LEU A 65 2.83 -5.18 -3.22
CA LEU A 65 3.86 -5.94 -3.91
C LEU A 65 4.40 -7.03 -2.99
N VAL A 66 4.33 -8.30 -3.42
CA VAL A 66 4.75 -9.45 -2.62
C VAL A 66 5.71 -10.37 -3.40
N ASP A 67 6.63 -11.03 -2.69
CA ASP A 67 7.58 -11.98 -3.29
C ASP A 67 6.95 -13.39 -3.40
N GLY A 68 6.76 -13.85 -4.63
CA GLY A 68 6.17 -15.14 -4.99
C GLY A 68 7.15 -16.32 -4.94
N LYS A 69 8.39 -16.12 -4.48
CA LYS A 69 9.31 -17.22 -4.18
C LYS A 69 8.86 -18.03 -2.95
N ALA A 70 8.04 -17.44 -2.08
CA ALA A 70 7.40 -18.11 -0.96
C ALA A 70 6.15 -18.92 -1.42
N VAL A 71 5.81 -20.00 -0.70
CA VAL A 71 4.70 -20.92 -1.00
C VAL A 71 3.39 -20.15 -1.27
N SER A 72 2.76 -20.42 -2.41
CA SER A 72 1.58 -19.67 -2.90
C SER A 72 0.43 -19.59 -1.89
N THR A 73 0.20 -20.65 -1.10
CA THR A 73 -0.87 -20.70 -0.08
C THR A 73 -0.62 -19.75 1.09
N SER A 74 0.61 -19.66 1.58
CA SER A 74 0.95 -18.75 2.68
C SER A 74 0.82 -17.29 2.23
N LEU A 75 1.16 -17.00 0.97
CA LEU A 75 1.00 -15.67 0.40
C LEU A 75 -0.47 -15.22 0.39
N ALA A 76 -1.39 -16.09 -0.04
CA ALA A 76 -2.83 -15.80 0.01
C ALA A 76 -3.31 -15.58 1.44
N ALA A 77 -2.83 -16.37 2.41
CA ALA A 77 -3.16 -16.16 3.82
C ALA A 77 -2.67 -14.79 4.35
N THR A 78 -1.47 -14.36 3.97
CA THR A 78 -0.94 -13.04 4.33
C THR A 78 -1.74 -11.90 3.70
N VAL A 79 -2.06 -12.00 2.40
CA VAL A 79 -2.88 -11.00 1.71
C VAL A 79 -4.27 -10.90 2.33
N MET A 80 -4.93 -12.03 2.57
CA MET A 80 -6.21 -12.06 3.27
C MET A 80 -6.08 -11.49 4.68
N GLY A 81 -4.99 -11.78 5.39
CA GLY A 81 -4.69 -11.19 6.70
C GLY A 81 -4.65 -9.67 6.65
N PHE A 82 -3.96 -9.09 5.65
CA PHE A 82 -3.92 -7.63 5.48
C PHE A 82 -5.29 -7.01 5.16
N GLN A 83 -6.12 -7.68 4.34
CA GLN A 83 -7.49 -7.24 4.04
C GLN A 83 -8.40 -7.27 5.27
N HIS A 84 -8.29 -8.31 6.10
CA HIS A 84 -9.10 -8.45 7.31
C HIS A 84 -8.60 -7.59 8.47
N PHE A 85 -7.29 -7.29 8.51
CA PHE A 85 -6.69 -6.49 9.57
C PHE A 85 -7.19 -5.03 9.55
N ASP A 86 -7.37 -4.45 8.35
CA ASP A 86 -7.94 -3.13 8.19
C ASP A 86 -8.95 -3.09 7.03
N PRO A 87 -10.24 -3.36 7.30
CA PRO A 87 -11.29 -3.34 6.29
C PRO A 87 -11.54 -1.94 5.69
N THR A 88 -11.02 -0.88 6.30
CA THR A 88 -11.18 0.50 5.81
C THR A 88 -10.13 0.87 4.76
N LEU A 89 -9.07 0.07 4.64
CA LEU A 89 -8.03 0.27 3.63
C LEU A 89 -8.51 -0.21 2.25
N ASN A 90 -8.43 0.66 1.24
CA ASN A 90 -8.72 0.29 -0.13
C ASN A 90 -7.55 -0.50 -0.76
N LEU A 91 -7.47 -1.79 -0.45
CA LEU A 91 -6.51 -2.70 -1.10
C LEU A 91 -7.05 -3.11 -2.48
N ALA A 92 -6.68 -2.35 -3.51
CA ALA A 92 -7.17 -2.50 -4.87
C ALA A 92 -6.56 -3.69 -5.63
N GLY A 93 -5.43 -4.21 -5.18
CA GLY A 93 -4.82 -5.38 -5.79
C GLY A 93 -3.50 -5.82 -5.18
N VAL A 94 -3.00 -6.95 -5.67
CA VAL A 94 -1.71 -7.53 -5.26
C VAL A 94 -0.92 -7.88 -6.51
N ILE A 95 0.33 -7.41 -6.57
CA ILE A 95 1.30 -7.79 -7.59
C ILE A 95 2.26 -8.80 -6.95
N VAL A 96 2.34 -9.99 -7.54
CA VAL A 96 3.29 -11.02 -7.11
C VAL A 96 4.51 -10.96 -8.02
N ASN A 97 5.66 -10.63 -7.46
CA ASN A 97 6.94 -10.62 -8.17
C ASN A 97 7.68 -11.96 -7.99
N ARG A 98 8.65 -12.27 -8.86
CA ARG A 98 9.52 -13.47 -8.75
C ARG A 98 8.78 -14.81 -8.69
N VAL A 99 7.74 -14.95 -9.50
CA VAL A 99 6.94 -16.18 -9.56
C VAL A 99 7.72 -17.27 -10.29
N THR A 100 8.18 -18.29 -9.55
CA THR A 100 8.73 -19.52 -10.14
C THR A 100 7.59 -20.50 -10.41
N SER A 101 7.08 -20.52 -11.65
CA SER A 101 6.13 -21.50 -12.24
C SER A 101 4.64 -21.49 -11.81
N ASP A 102 3.79 -22.04 -12.69
CA ASP A 102 2.32 -21.93 -12.86
C ASP A 102 1.40 -22.10 -11.62
N ALA A 103 1.90 -22.56 -10.48
CA ALA A 103 1.09 -22.88 -9.29
C ALA A 103 0.47 -21.65 -8.61
N THR A 104 1.10 -20.47 -8.71
CA THR A 104 0.61 -19.23 -8.07
C THR A 104 -0.56 -18.60 -8.83
N ASN A 105 -0.62 -18.77 -10.16
CA ASN A 105 -1.67 -18.21 -11.01
C ASN A 105 -3.06 -18.79 -10.72
N GLN A 106 -3.14 -20.04 -10.23
CA GLN A 106 -4.41 -20.69 -9.91
C GLN A 106 -4.99 -20.25 -8.56
N LEU A 107 -4.15 -19.81 -7.62
CA LEU A 107 -4.59 -19.40 -6.28
C LEU A 107 -5.18 -17.98 -6.29
N LEU A 108 -4.57 -17.07 -7.05
CA LEU A 108 -5.03 -15.68 -7.22
C LEU A 108 -6.42 -15.59 -7.89
N LYS A 109 -6.79 -16.55 -8.76
CA LYS A 109 -8.12 -16.61 -9.38
C LYS A 109 -9.23 -17.07 -8.45
N LYS A 110 -8.91 -17.67 -7.29
CA LYS A 110 -9.90 -18.20 -6.34
C LYS A 110 -10.24 -17.24 -5.21
N CYS A 111 -9.43 -16.21 -4.98
CA CYS A 111 -9.72 -15.12 -4.04
C CYS A 111 -10.50 -14.03 -4.79
N HIS A 112 -11.78 -14.28 -5.04
CA HIS A 112 -12.70 -13.32 -5.67
C HIS A 112 -13.90 -13.10 -4.75
#